data_AF-S7QN44-F1
#
_entry.id   AF-S7QN44-F1
#
_cell.length_a   1.000
_cell.length_b   1.000
_cell.length_c   1.000
_cell.angle_alpha   90.00
_cell.angle_beta   90.00
_cell.angle_gamma   90.00
#
_symmetry.space_group_name_H-M   'P 1'
#
loop_
_entity.id
_entity.type
_entity.pdbx_description
1 polymer ?
#
loop_
_entity_poly.entity_id
_entity_poly.type
_entity_poly.pdbx_seq_one_letter_code
_entity_poly.pdbx_strand_id
1 'polypeptide(L)'
;MSAESIARWNAIPLDRPEPGPEQASTLKRSRSEDGHSDRDDDDVSLVSRSPSPVDRMDVDQSIDKYDEYHRGPTREVITVETRLKSTNKGFAMLAKMGWAEGQPLGLSGDGRIDPIPFTIKNDSTGLGKVTQDVRMIETTVSQRRELDSERMTKESEEQRKAREDAAAKKAALQQEISSTLRPFYCELCDKQFKNVAQYDEHTNSYAHHHKARARDMQAAQKLMQGRGTKEDVDRRKEKERKREEREM
;
A
#
# COMPACT_ATOMS: atom_id res chain seq x y z
N MET A 1 -15.56 13.32 14.49
CA MET A 1 -14.99 13.54 13.14
C MET A 1 -15.83 14.57 12.41
N SER A 2 -15.24 15.43 11.57
CA SER A 2 -16.03 16.34 10.73
C SER A 2 -16.77 15.56 9.63
N ALA A 3 -17.91 16.09 9.16
CA ALA A 3 -18.71 15.47 8.10
C ALA A 3 -17.90 15.21 6.82
N GLU A 4 -16.97 16.10 6.49
CA GLU A 4 -16.05 15.97 5.36
C GLU A 4 -15.08 14.79 5.51
N SER A 5 -14.62 14.50 6.74
CA SER A 5 -13.71 13.39 7.01
C SER A 5 -14.40 12.04 6.78
N ILE A 6 -15.65 11.93 7.21
CA ILE A 6 -16.50 10.74 7.03
C ILE A 6 -16.82 10.54 5.55
N ALA A 7 -17.14 11.61 4.82
CA ALA A 7 -17.40 11.55 3.38
C ALA A 7 -16.17 11.08 2.59
N ARG A 8 -14.97 11.58 2.93
CA ARG A 8 -13.72 11.15 2.30
C ARG A 8 -13.39 9.69 2.58
N TRP A 9 -13.62 9.22 3.81
CA TRP A 9 -13.44 7.81 4.17
C TRP A 9 -14.41 6.88 3.44
N ASN A 10 -15.67 7.27 3.33
CA ASN A 10 -16.69 6.49 2.63
C ASN A 10 -16.53 6.49 1.11
N ALA A 11 -15.84 7.48 0.54
CA ALA A 11 -15.57 7.57 -0.89
C ALA A 11 -14.42 6.66 -1.37
N ILE A 12 -13.65 6.04 -0.47
CA ILE A 12 -12.56 5.13 -0.83
C ILE A 12 -13.17 3.83 -1.35
N PRO A 13 -13.01 3.45 -2.62
CA PRO A 13 -13.56 2.21 -3.16
C PRO A 13 -13.06 1.00 -2.36
N LEU A 14 -13.97 0.06 -2.04
CA LEU A 14 -13.62 -1.18 -1.36
C LEU A 14 -12.86 -2.14 -2.28
N ASP A 15 -13.14 -2.07 -3.58
CA ASP A 15 -12.41 -2.78 -4.60
C ASP A 15 -11.25 -1.92 -5.10
N ARG A 16 -10.03 -2.39 -4.84
CA ARG A 16 -8.83 -1.83 -5.45
C ARG A 16 -8.74 -2.39 -6.88
N PRO A 17 -8.81 -1.57 -7.93
CA PRO A 17 -8.56 -2.07 -9.27
C PRO A 17 -7.12 -2.62 -9.32
N GLU A 18 -6.99 -3.87 -9.76
CA GLU A 18 -5.71 -4.52 -10.01
C GLU A 18 -4.83 -3.60 -10.86
N PRO A 19 -3.61 -3.24 -10.41
CA PRO A 19 -2.75 -2.38 -11.20
C PRO A 19 -2.32 -3.15 -12.45
N GLY A 20 -2.78 -2.69 -13.62
CA GLY A 20 -2.20 -3.12 -14.88
C GLY A 20 -0.68 -2.89 -14.88
N PRO A 21 0.09 -3.66 -15.67
CA PRO A 21 1.56 -3.75 -15.59
C PRO A 21 2.32 -2.42 -15.80
N GLU A 22 1.64 -1.34 -16.14
CA GLU A 22 2.23 -0.04 -16.49
C GLU A 22 2.17 1.02 -15.38
N GLN A 23 1.47 0.79 -14.26
CA GLN A 23 1.22 1.82 -13.24
C GLN A 23 2.01 1.68 -11.93
N ALA A 24 2.91 0.70 -11.81
CA ALA A 24 3.64 0.42 -10.57
C ALA A 24 4.77 1.41 -10.24
N SER A 25 5.12 2.35 -11.13
CA SER A 25 6.38 3.13 -11.01
C SER A 25 6.24 4.59 -10.57
N THR A 26 5.03 5.15 -10.41
CA THR A 26 4.85 6.61 -10.27
C THR A 26 4.71 7.15 -8.84
N LEU A 27 4.79 6.30 -7.81
CA LEU A 27 4.63 6.71 -6.40
C LEU A 27 5.96 7.06 -5.68
N LYS A 28 6.99 7.49 -6.42
CA LYS A 28 8.19 8.12 -5.82
C LYS A 28 8.10 9.63 -5.98
N ARG A 29 7.83 10.33 -4.88
CA ARG A 29 8.01 11.79 -4.77
C ARG A 29 9.46 12.13 -5.11
N SER A 30 9.70 12.83 -6.21
CA SER A 30 11.01 13.43 -6.51
C SER A 30 11.22 14.64 -5.62
N ARG A 31 12.23 14.58 -4.75
CA ARG A 31 12.74 15.73 -3.98
C ARG A 31 13.45 16.66 -4.96
N SER A 32 12.90 17.84 -5.19
CA SER A 32 13.55 18.93 -5.93
C SER A 32 14.54 19.63 -4.99
N GLU A 33 15.84 19.45 -5.24
CA GLU A 33 16.90 20.26 -4.62
C GLU A 33 17.38 21.28 -5.66
N ASP A 34 16.78 22.47 -5.61
CA ASP A 34 17.40 23.66 -6.16
C ASP A 34 18.53 24.07 -5.22
N GLY A 35 19.77 23.78 -5.64
CA GLY A 35 21.00 24.11 -4.93
C GLY A 35 22.08 24.45 -5.94
N HIS A 36 22.21 25.74 -6.24
CA HIS A 36 23.24 26.32 -7.08
C HIS A 36 24.56 26.37 -6.29
N SER A 37 25.62 25.69 -6.76
CA SER A 37 27.00 26.07 -6.44
C SER A 37 27.98 25.49 -7.46
N ASP A 38 28.96 26.31 -7.79
CA ASP A 38 29.94 26.21 -8.86
C ASP A 38 30.75 24.90 -8.95
N ARG A 39 31.16 24.64 -10.20
CA ARG A 39 32.28 23.78 -10.55
C ARG A 39 33.55 24.34 -9.92
N ASP A 40 34.25 23.51 -9.15
CA ASP A 40 35.70 23.47 -9.12
C ASP A 40 36.12 22.01 -8.94
N ASP A 41 36.82 21.49 -9.95
CA ASP A 41 37.50 20.20 -9.97
C ASP A 41 38.70 20.25 -9.02
N ASP A 42 38.70 19.47 -7.92
CA ASP A 42 39.90 19.10 -7.15
C ASP A 42 39.58 17.97 -6.13
N ASP A 43 39.14 16.81 -6.61
CA ASP A 43 38.97 15.62 -5.75
C ASP A 43 40.22 14.73 -5.81
N VAL A 44 41.34 15.25 -5.27
CA VAL A 44 42.53 14.44 -5.01
C VAL A 44 42.31 13.63 -3.73
N SER A 45 42.09 12.32 -3.89
CA SER A 45 42.02 11.35 -2.81
C SER A 45 43.33 11.31 -2.00
N LEU A 46 43.45 12.21 -1.01
CA LEU A 46 44.54 12.27 -0.01
C LEU A 46 44.47 11.16 1.05
N VAL A 47 43.49 10.25 0.96
CA VAL A 47 43.39 9.08 1.84
C VAL A 47 44.34 7.99 1.32
N SER A 48 45.49 7.88 1.98
CA SER A 48 46.42 6.77 1.84
C SER A 48 45.68 5.45 2.10
N ARG A 49 45.53 4.62 1.05
CA ARG A 49 44.92 3.27 1.11
C ARG A 49 45.85 2.22 1.73
N SER A 50 46.67 2.64 2.69
CA SER A 50 47.43 1.73 3.54
C SER A 50 46.66 1.66 4.86
N PRO A 51 46.09 0.51 5.24
CA PRO A 51 45.49 0.40 6.56
C PRO A 51 46.57 0.77 7.58
N SER A 52 46.37 1.85 8.34
CA SER A 52 47.24 2.18 9.46
C SER A 52 47.36 0.91 10.33
N PRO A 53 48.58 0.52 10.78
CA PRO A 53 48.74 -0.60 11.68
C PRO A 53 47.74 -0.47 12.84
N VAL A 54 46.90 -1.49 13.04
CA VAL A 54 45.99 -1.52 14.18
C VAL A 54 46.83 -1.34 15.44
N ASP A 55 46.54 -0.28 16.19
CA ASP A 55 47.22 -0.01 17.44
C ASP A 55 46.94 -1.21 18.36
N ARG A 56 47.97 -2.01 18.66
CA ARG A 56 47.83 -3.26 19.44
C ARG A 56 47.47 -3.01 20.91
N MET A 57 47.18 -1.75 21.26
CA MET A 57 46.91 -1.22 22.59
C MET A 57 45.59 -0.42 22.65
N ASP A 58 44.67 -0.56 21.69
CA ASP A 58 43.30 -0.02 21.85
C ASP A 58 42.49 -0.97 22.75
N VAL A 59 42.79 -0.91 24.05
CA VAL A 59 41.98 -1.55 25.09
C VAL A 59 40.70 -0.75 25.18
N ASP A 60 39.67 -1.23 24.49
CA ASP A 60 38.30 -0.73 24.53
C ASP A 60 37.94 -0.35 25.98
N GLN A 61 37.85 0.95 26.26
CA GLN A 61 37.59 1.51 27.60
C GLN A 61 36.14 1.27 28.06
N SER A 62 35.33 0.57 27.27
CA SER A 62 34.00 0.15 27.68
C SER A 62 34.09 -0.84 28.84
N ILE A 63 33.80 -0.33 30.05
CA ILE A 63 33.69 -1.09 31.31
C ILE A 63 32.86 -2.38 31.14
N ASP A 64 31.87 -2.36 30.26
CA ASP A 64 30.99 -3.50 29.97
C ASP A 64 31.72 -4.69 29.32
N LYS A 65 32.88 -4.47 28.68
CA LYS A 65 33.73 -5.54 28.11
C LYS A 65 34.85 -5.99 29.04
N TYR A 66 35.03 -5.37 30.21
CA TYR A 66 36.10 -5.73 31.15
C TYR A 66 36.02 -7.21 31.59
N ASP A 67 34.80 -7.73 31.71
CA ASP A 67 34.54 -9.13 32.08
C ASP A 67 34.88 -10.13 30.94
N GLU A 68 34.99 -9.67 29.68
CA GLU A 68 35.43 -10.50 28.54
C GLU A 68 36.95 -10.75 28.58
N TYR A 69 37.71 -9.76 29.06
CA TYR A 69 39.18 -9.81 29.16
C TYR A 69 39.67 -10.49 30.45
N HIS A 70 38.85 -10.53 31.50
CA HIS A 70 39.19 -11.15 32.78
C HIS A 70 38.36 -12.41 33.00
N ARG A 71 38.94 -13.59 32.66
CA ARG A 71 38.36 -14.92 32.99
C ARG A 71 38.34 -15.16 34.51
N GLY A 72 37.39 -14.53 35.19
CA GLY A 72 36.99 -14.89 36.54
C GLY A 72 35.94 -16.01 36.55
N PRO A 73 35.60 -16.53 37.74
CA PRO A 73 34.43 -17.38 37.89
C PRO A 73 33.17 -16.66 37.38
N THR A 74 32.30 -17.38 36.67
CA THR A 74 31.05 -16.85 36.11
C THR A 74 30.22 -16.21 37.21
N ARG A 75 29.94 -14.91 37.08
CA ARG A 75 29.08 -14.20 38.02
C ARG A 75 27.64 -14.69 37.83
N GLU A 76 26.94 -14.94 38.93
CA GLU A 76 25.51 -15.24 38.89
C GLU A 76 24.75 -14.00 38.44
N VAL A 77 24.01 -14.09 37.33
CA VAL A 77 23.13 -13.00 36.87
C VAL A 77 21.90 -12.98 37.78
N ILE A 78 21.76 -11.89 38.54
CA ILE A 78 20.63 -11.68 39.46
C ILE A 78 19.59 -10.82 38.73
N THR A 79 18.34 -11.26 38.70
CA THR A 79 17.22 -10.46 38.20
C THR A 79 16.50 -9.77 39.34
N VAL A 80 15.68 -8.77 39.01
CA VAL A 80 14.86 -8.01 39.97
C VAL A 80 13.95 -8.91 40.82
N GLU A 81 13.56 -10.08 40.30
CA GLU A 81 12.64 -11.01 40.96
C GLU A 81 13.35 -12.04 41.85
N THR A 82 14.65 -12.27 41.63
CA THR A 82 15.41 -13.29 42.38
C THR A 82 16.01 -12.71 43.65
N ARG A 83 15.66 -13.30 44.81
CA ARG A 83 16.26 -12.92 46.09
C ARG A 83 17.75 -13.26 46.14
N LEU A 84 18.51 -12.41 46.84
CA LEU A 84 19.95 -12.59 47.02
C LEU A 84 20.21 -13.75 47.99
N LYS A 85 21.03 -14.73 47.57
CA LYS A 85 21.44 -15.84 48.44
C LYS A 85 22.28 -15.35 49.62
N SER A 86 22.20 -16.04 50.75
CA SER A 86 23.03 -15.74 51.93
C SER A 86 24.53 -15.87 51.70
N THR A 87 24.96 -16.65 50.71
CA THR A 87 26.35 -16.78 50.27
C THR A 87 26.91 -15.49 49.65
N ASN A 88 26.06 -14.55 49.24
CA ASN A 88 26.51 -13.29 48.66
C ASN A 88 27.19 -12.40 49.72
N LYS A 89 28.37 -11.86 49.37
CA LYS A 89 29.14 -10.98 50.27
C LYS A 89 28.34 -9.77 50.75
N GLY A 90 27.50 -9.19 49.89
CA GLY A 90 26.63 -8.06 50.22
C GLY A 90 25.56 -8.42 51.25
N PHE A 91 24.91 -9.58 51.09
CA PHE A 91 23.96 -10.10 52.09
C PHE A 91 24.64 -10.30 53.45
N ALA A 92 25.82 -10.94 53.45
CA ALA A 92 26.57 -11.16 54.69
C ALA A 92 27.03 -9.86 55.37
N MET A 93 27.34 -8.81 54.59
CA MET A 93 27.71 -7.50 55.13
C MET A 93 26.51 -6.79 55.76
N LEU A 94 25.35 -6.81 55.10
CA LEU A 94 24.11 -6.25 55.63
C LEU A 94 23.66 -6.97 56.91
N ALA A 95 23.70 -8.31 56.91
CA ALA A 95 23.38 -9.11 58.09
C ALA A 95 24.26 -8.75 59.29
N LYS A 96 25.56 -8.51 59.07
CA LYS A 96 26.49 -8.07 60.12
C LYS A 96 26.20 -6.67 60.65
N MET A 97 25.53 -5.82 59.88
CA MET A 97 25.07 -4.49 60.32
C MET A 97 23.71 -4.55 61.05
N GLY A 98 23.16 -5.74 61.29
CA GLY A 98 21.90 -5.93 62.01
C GLY A 98 20.66 -5.94 61.11
N TRP A 99 20.82 -6.02 59.79
CA TRP A 99 19.70 -6.16 58.86
C TRP A 99 19.27 -7.63 58.72
N ALA A 100 17.97 -7.91 58.84
CA ALA A 100 17.39 -9.23 58.61
C ALA A 100 16.72 -9.33 57.21
N GLU A 101 16.68 -10.52 56.62
CA GLU A 101 16.00 -10.74 55.34
C GLU A 101 14.51 -10.35 55.44
N GLY A 102 14.05 -9.50 54.51
CA GLY A 102 12.68 -8.97 54.50
C GLY A 102 12.47 -7.75 55.38
N GLN A 103 13.49 -7.28 56.11
CA GLN A 103 13.41 -6.05 56.87
C GLN A 103 13.60 -4.84 55.95
N PRO A 104 12.73 -3.81 56.02
CA PRO A 104 12.95 -2.56 55.31
C PRO A 104 14.15 -1.80 55.90
N LEU A 105 14.91 -1.13 55.04
CA LEU A 105 16.02 -0.29 55.49
C LEU A 105 15.50 1.09 55.96
N GLY A 106 16.19 1.67 56.94
CA GLY A 106 15.89 3.02 57.45
C GLY A 106 15.56 3.03 58.94
N LEU A 107 15.70 4.20 59.58
CA LEU A 107 15.53 4.35 61.03
C LEU A 107 14.10 4.04 61.50
N SER A 108 13.10 4.40 60.69
CA SER A 108 11.68 4.21 60.99
C SER A 108 11.08 2.92 60.42
N GLY A 109 11.88 2.11 59.70
CA GLY A 109 11.38 0.89 59.05
C GLY A 109 10.33 1.12 57.93
N ASP A 110 10.21 2.34 57.41
CA ASP A 110 9.28 2.69 56.32
C ASP A 110 9.92 2.54 54.91
N GLY A 111 11.07 1.89 54.83
CA GLY A 111 11.75 1.64 53.57
C GLY A 111 10.99 0.64 52.70
N ARG A 112 11.10 0.79 51.37
CA ARG A 112 10.58 -0.22 50.44
C ARG A 112 11.47 -1.48 50.51
N ILE A 113 10.84 -2.66 50.64
CA ILE A 113 11.52 -3.96 50.71
C ILE A 113 11.96 -4.41 49.30
N ASP A 114 11.08 -4.23 48.31
CA ASP A 114 11.32 -4.66 46.94
C ASP A 114 11.93 -3.55 46.07
N PRO A 115 12.77 -3.88 45.09
CA PRO A 115 13.29 -2.91 44.13
C PRO A 115 12.15 -2.22 43.35
N ILE A 116 12.40 -0.98 42.88
CA ILE A 116 11.43 -0.26 42.06
C ILE A 116 11.38 -0.90 40.67
N PRO A 117 10.22 -1.39 40.21
CA PRO A 117 10.09 -1.90 38.85
C PRO A 117 10.28 -0.74 37.87
N PHE A 118 11.14 -0.95 36.89
CA PHE A 118 11.37 -0.01 35.81
C PHE A 118 11.17 -0.72 34.49
N THR A 119 10.60 -0.01 33.53
CA THR A 119 10.45 -0.49 32.16
C THR A 119 11.47 0.21 31.29
N ILE A 120 12.39 -0.55 30.71
CA ILE A 120 13.28 -0.01 29.69
C ILE A 120 12.47 0.11 28.41
N LYS A 121 12.39 1.33 27.88
CA LYS A 121 11.75 1.57 26.60
C LYS A 121 12.74 1.23 25.49
N ASN A 122 12.49 0.11 24.81
CA ASN A 122 13.26 -0.29 23.64
C ASN A 122 12.75 0.35 22.34
N ASP A 123 11.63 1.07 22.40
CA ASP A 123 10.99 1.69 21.24
C ASP A 123 11.50 3.11 21.00
N SER A 124 11.69 3.47 19.72
CA SER A 124 12.02 4.83 19.27
C SER A 124 10.81 5.79 19.25
N THR A 125 9.63 5.30 19.60
CA THR A 125 8.38 6.07 19.57
C THR A 125 8.36 7.12 20.69
N GLY A 126 7.71 8.27 20.52
CA GLY A 126 7.56 9.26 21.60
C GLY A 126 6.78 8.73 22.81
N LEU A 127 6.99 9.31 24.00
CA LEU A 127 6.13 9.02 25.16
C LEU A 127 4.69 9.50 24.86
N GLY A 128 3.68 8.68 25.15
CA GLY A 128 2.27 9.02 24.93
C GLY A 128 1.77 8.91 23.47
N LYS A 129 2.65 8.64 22.50
CA LYS A 129 2.22 8.46 21.10
C LYS A 129 1.35 7.21 20.93
N VAL A 130 1.74 6.10 21.57
CA VAL A 130 0.94 4.86 21.56
C VAL A 130 -0.46 5.09 22.11
N THR A 131 -0.60 5.83 23.22
CA THR A 131 -1.91 6.12 23.81
C THR A 131 -2.75 7.04 22.93
N GLN A 132 -2.13 8.02 22.26
CA GLN A 132 -2.81 8.86 21.26
C GLN A 132 -3.29 8.03 20.05
N ASP A 133 -2.46 7.13 19.55
CA ASP A 133 -2.78 6.30 18.40
C ASP A 133 -3.91 5.32 18.73
N VAL A 134 -3.89 4.72 19.92
CA VAL A 134 -5.01 3.87 20.40
C VAL A 134 -6.31 4.67 20.45
N ARG A 135 -6.30 5.90 21.00
CA ARG A 135 -7.48 6.78 21.01
C ARG A 135 -7.96 7.12 19.60
N MET A 136 -7.04 7.39 18.67
CA MET A 136 -7.38 7.66 17.28
C MET A 136 -7.99 6.42 16.61
N ILE A 137 -7.40 5.24 16.81
CA ILE A 137 -7.90 3.96 16.31
C ILE A 137 -9.30 3.69 16.87
N GLU A 138 -9.52 3.87 18.17
CA GLU A 138 -10.83 3.68 18.80
C GLU A 138 -11.89 4.62 18.18
N THR A 139 -11.56 5.89 17.98
CA THR A 139 -12.50 6.84 17.35
C THR A 139 -12.76 6.56 15.87
N THR A 140 -11.83 5.91 15.16
CA THR A 140 -11.95 5.62 13.72
C THR A 140 -12.57 4.26 13.44
N VAL A 141 -12.31 3.27 14.28
CA VAL A 141 -12.70 1.87 14.09
C VAL A 141 -13.96 1.49 14.87
N SER A 142 -14.38 2.29 15.87
CA SER A 142 -15.61 2.04 16.65
C SER A 142 -16.88 1.95 15.78
N GLN A 143 -16.88 2.60 14.61
CA GLN A 143 -17.96 2.44 13.65
C GLN A 143 -17.48 1.52 12.54
N ARG A 144 -18.03 0.30 12.50
CA ARG A 144 -17.91 -0.57 11.33
C ARG A 144 -18.38 0.25 10.13
N ARG A 145 -17.54 0.34 9.10
CA ARG A 145 -17.93 0.94 7.83
C ARG A 145 -19.14 0.17 7.31
N GLU A 146 -20.32 0.78 7.36
CA GLU A 146 -21.55 0.16 6.88
C GLU A 146 -21.39 -0.15 5.39
N LEU A 147 -21.87 -1.32 4.98
CA LEU A 147 -21.94 -1.67 3.58
C LEU A 147 -22.88 -0.69 2.88
N ASP A 148 -22.60 -0.35 1.62
CA ASP A 148 -23.47 0.57 0.88
C ASP A 148 -24.92 0.06 0.87
N SER A 149 -25.16 -1.26 0.81
CA SER A 149 -26.51 -1.85 0.92
C SER A 149 -27.20 -1.56 2.26
N GLU A 150 -26.49 -1.62 3.38
CA GLU A 150 -27.04 -1.31 4.72
C GLU A 150 -27.37 0.18 4.83
N ARG A 151 -26.48 1.03 4.31
CA ARG A 151 -26.69 2.49 4.24
C ARG A 151 -27.92 2.85 3.39
N MET A 152 -28.13 2.17 2.27
CA MET A 152 -29.29 2.38 1.38
C MET A 152 -30.62 2.02 2.05
N THR A 153 -30.63 1.06 2.99
CA THR A 153 -31.85 0.68 3.73
C THR A 153 -32.21 1.62 4.88
N LYS A 154 -31.21 2.27 5.49
CA LYS A 154 -31.39 3.20 6.62
C LYS A 154 -31.63 4.64 6.18
N GLU A 155 -31.53 4.90 4.89
CA GLU A 155 -31.58 6.24 4.34
C GLU A 155 -33.00 6.80 4.26
N SER A 156 -33.17 8.07 4.63
CA SER A 156 -34.44 8.80 4.48
C SER A 156 -34.82 8.99 3.01
N GLU A 157 -36.12 9.09 2.72
CA GLU A 157 -36.64 9.27 1.35
C GLU A 157 -36.04 10.49 0.63
N GLU A 158 -35.71 11.56 1.36
CA GLU A 158 -35.05 12.75 0.81
C GLU A 158 -33.61 12.47 0.35
N GLN A 159 -32.88 11.67 1.11
CA GLN A 159 -31.50 11.31 0.79
C GLN A 159 -31.48 10.28 -0.37
N ARG A 160 -32.46 9.37 -0.43
CA ARG A 160 -32.68 8.48 -1.58
C ARG A 160 -32.89 9.29 -2.86
N LYS A 161 -33.81 10.27 -2.82
CA LYS A 161 -34.09 11.16 -3.95
C LYS A 161 -32.87 11.97 -4.36
N ALA A 162 -32.09 12.50 -3.41
CA ALA A 162 -30.86 13.23 -3.72
C ALA A 162 -29.80 12.34 -4.41
N ARG A 163 -29.68 11.07 -4.03
CA ARG A 163 -28.79 10.13 -4.74
C ARG A 163 -29.32 9.81 -6.14
N GLU A 164 -30.61 9.54 -6.27
CA GLU A 164 -31.24 9.29 -7.58
C GLU A 164 -31.05 10.49 -8.51
N ASP A 165 -31.27 11.71 -8.03
CA ASP A 165 -31.03 12.94 -8.79
C ASP A 165 -29.56 13.11 -9.17
N ALA A 166 -28.63 12.80 -8.25
CA ALA A 166 -27.20 12.85 -8.54
C ALA A 166 -26.76 11.76 -9.55
N ALA A 167 -27.32 10.57 -9.45
CA ALA A 167 -27.08 9.47 -10.39
C ALA A 167 -27.66 9.80 -11.77
N ALA A 168 -28.88 10.35 -11.81
CA ALA A 168 -29.54 10.80 -13.04
C ALA A 168 -28.74 11.92 -13.71
N LYS A 169 -28.25 12.91 -12.95
CA LYS A 169 -27.36 13.97 -13.48
C LYS A 169 -26.08 13.40 -14.06
N LYS A 170 -25.42 12.46 -13.36
CA LYS A 170 -24.20 11.80 -13.86
C LYS A 170 -24.47 11.00 -15.13
N ALA A 171 -25.57 10.25 -15.19
CA ALA A 171 -25.95 9.48 -16.36
C ALA A 171 -26.27 10.39 -17.56
N ALA A 172 -26.99 11.50 -17.34
CA ALA A 172 -27.27 12.49 -18.37
C ALA A 172 -25.98 13.12 -18.93
N LEU A 173 -25.04 13.51 -18.04
CA LEU A 173 -23.73 14.02 -18.47
C LEU A 173 -22.92 12.98 -19.24
N GLN A 174 -22.94 11.70 -18.83
CA GLN A 174 -22.27 10.63 -19.57
C GLN A 174 -22.88 10.42 -20.96
N GLN A 175 -24.20 10.50 -21.09
CA GLN A 175 -24.87 10.42 -22.39
C GLN A 175 -24.49 11.60 -23.28
N GLU A 176 -24.47 12.82 -22.74
CA GLU A 176 -24.05 14.02 -23.47
C GLU A 176 -22.58 13.91 -23.92
N ILE A 177 -21.68 13.48 -23.03
CA ILE A 177 -20.28 13.21 -23.37
C ILE A 177 -20.20 12.13 -24.46
N SER A 178 -20.96 11.04 -24.35
CA SER A 178 -20.95 10.00 -25.39
C SER A 178 -21.45 10.53 -26.73
N SER A 179 -22.47 11.38 -26.74
CA SER A 179 -23.04 11.99 -27.95
C SER A 179 -22.08 12.97 -28.59
N THR A 180 -21.37 13.77 -27.79
CA THR A 180 -20.36 14.72 -28.26
C THR A 180 -19.08 14.03 -28.76
N LEU A 181 -18.71 12.89 -28.17
CA LEU A 181 -17.56 12.10 -28.59
C LEU A 181 -17.85 11.17 -29.78
N ARG A 182 -19.12 10.81 -30.02
CA ARG A 182 -19.54 9.91 -31.11
C ARG A 182 -19.02 10.27 -32.50
N PRO A 183 -18.97 11.56 -32.93
CA PRO A 183 -18.39 11.94 -34.22
C PRO A 183 -16.88 11.67 -34.33
N PHE A 184 -16.18 11.61 -33.20
CA PHE A 184 -14.74 11.35 -33.13
C PHE A 184 -14.42 9.86 -32.93
N TYR A 185 -15.37 8.97 -33.24
CA TYR A 185 -15.19 7.53 -33.19
C TYR A 185 -14.96 6.95 -34.59
N CYS A 186 -13.88 6.18 -34.76
CA CYS A 186 -13.57 5.51 -36.00
C CYS A 186 -13.98 4.03 -35.94
N GLU A 187 -15.07 3.66 -36.62
CA GLU A 187 -15.59 2.28 -36.68
C GLU A 187 -14.67 1.29 -37.42
N LEU A 188 -13.75 1.78 -38.25
CA LEU A 188 -12.79 0.91 -38.94
C LEU A 188 -11.65 0.49 -38.03
N CYS A 189 -11.28 1.34 -37.08
CA CYS A 189 -10.12 1.15 -36.22
C CYS A 189 -10.47 0.86 -34.77
N ASP A 190 -11.74 0.99 -34.39
CA ASP A 190 -12.25 0.93 -33.02
C ASP A 190 -11.48 1.88 -32.08
N LYS A 191 -11.25 3.11 -32.57
CA LYS A 191 -10.50 4.15 -31.85
C LYS A 191 -11.39 5.35 -31.59
N GLN A 192 -11.45 5.76 -30.33
CA GLN A 192 -12.09 7.00 -29.89
C GLN A 192 -11.04 8.11 -29.78
N PHE A 193 -11.30 9.23 -30.43
CA PHE A 193 -10.41 10.40 -30.40
C PHE A 193 -11.01 11.49 -29.50
N LYS A 194 -10.14 12.31 -28.90
CA LYS A 194 -10.53 13.37 -27.94
C LYS A 194 -10.73 14.73 -28.59
N ASN A 195 -10.12 14.96 -29.76
CA ASN A 195 -10.14 16.23 -30.45
C ASN A 195 -10.30 16.03 -31.96
N VAL A 196 -10.91 17.03 -32.63
CA VAL A 196 -11.18 17.05 -34.08
C VAL A 196 -9.90 16.80 -34.88
N ALA A 197 -8.82 17.53 -34.56
CA ALA A 197 -7.56 17.43 -35.31
C ALA A 197 -6.94 16.01 -35.27
N GLN A 198 -7.05 15.31 -34.14
CA GLN A 198 -6.54 13.94 -34.01
C GLN A 198 -7.37 12.95 -34.82
N TYR A 199 -8.68 13.16 -34.86
CA TYR A 199 -9.58 12.34 -35.66
C TYR A 199 -9.31 12.54 -37.16
N ASP A 200 -9.18 13.79 -37.60
CA ASP A 200 -8.90 14.13 -39.00
C ASP A 200 -7.53 13.61 -39.46
N GLU A 201 -6.49 13.73 -38.63
CA GLU A 201 -5.17 13.16 -38.90
C GLU A 201 -5.26 11.63 -39.00
N HIS A 202 -6.04 10.99 -38.14
CA HIS A 202 -6.27 9.56 -38.20
C HIS A 202 -6.96 9.15 -39.51
N THR A 203 -8.04 9.81 -39.90
CA THR A 203 -8.77 9.48 -41.13
C THR A 203 -7.93 9.71 -42.38
N ASN A 204 -7.04 10.69 -42.35
CA ASN A 204 -6.12 11.00 -43.45
C ASN A 204 -4.84 10.16 -43.43
N SER A 205 -4.59 9.38 -42.36
CA SER A 205 -3.38 8.56 -42.25
C SER A 205 -3.38 7.40 -43.25
N TYR A 206 -2.20 7.07 -43.78
CA TYR A 206 -2.03 5.94 -44.72
C TYR A 206 -2.55 4.61 -44.15
N ALA A 207 -2.33 4.38 -42.84
CA ALA A 207 -2.78 3.18 -42.15
C ALA A 207 -4.31 3.05 -42.13
N HIS A 208 -5.03 4.15 -41.92
CA HIS A 208 -6.50 4.15 -41.95
C HIS A 208 -7.03 3.81 -43.34
N HIS A 209 -6.52 4.45 -44.39
CA HIS A 209 -6.91 4.16 -45.77
C HIS A 209 -6.57 2.73 -46.20
N HIS A 210 -5.45 2.18 -45.75
CA HIS A 210 -5.11 0.78 -46.03
C HIS A 210 -6.10 -0.19 -45.36
N LYS A 211 -6.47 0.07 -44.09
CA LYS A 211 -7.47 -0.73 -43.39
C LYS A 211 -8.86 -0.64 -44.02
N ALA A 212 -9.24 0.56 -44.49
CA ALA A 212 -10.49 0.77 -45.24
C ALA A 212 -10.51 -0.09 -46.51
N ARG A 213 -9.47 0.02 -47.35
CA ARG A 213 -9.36 -0.79 -48.59
C ARG A 213 -9.33 -2.29 -48.32
N ALA A 214 -8.67 -2.73 -47.25
CA ALA A 214 -8.64 -4.14 -46.87
C ALA A 214 -10.04 -4.65 -46.48
N ARG A 215 -10.81 -3.86 -45.72
CA ARG A 215 -12.19 -4.18 -45.35
C ARG A 215 -13.10 -4.24 -46.58
N ASP A 216 -12.96 -3.30 -47.51
CA ASP A 216 -13.74 -3.26 -48.76
C ASP A 216 -13.44 -4.47 -49.65
N MET A 217 -12.15 -4.83 -49.80
CA MET A 217 -11.74 -6.03 -50.53
C MET A 217 -12.30 -7.29 -49.87
N GLN A 218 -12.28 -7.38 -48.54
CA GLN A 218 -12.86 -8.51 -47.80
C GLN A 218 -14.39 -8.57 -47.93
N ALA A 219 -15.07 -7.42 -47.91
CA ALA A 219 -16.52 -7.33 -48.12
C ALA A 219 -16.91 -7.73 -49.54
N ALA A 220 -16.18 -7.26 -50.56
CA ALA A 220 -16.37 -7.65 -51.95
C ALA A 220 -16.07 -9.14 -52.17
N GLN A 221 -15.02 -9.68 -51.53
CA GLN A 221 -14.70 -11.10 -51.56
C GLN A 221 -15.80 -11.93 -50.89
N LYS A 222 -16.34 -11.48 -49.75
CA LYS A 222 -17.46 -12.15 -49.07
C LYS A 222 -18.75 -12.11 -49.90
N LEU A 223 -19.00 -11.02 -50.62
CA LEU A 223 -20.12 -10.91 -51.56
C LEU A 223 -19.95 -11.85 -52.76
N MET A 224 -18.73 -11.98 -53.29
CA MET A 224 -18.38 -12.94 -54.35
C MET A 224 -18.45 -14.40 -53.87
N GLN A 225 -17.94 -14.71 -52.68
CA GLN A 225 -17.98 -16.06 -52.09
C GLN A 225 -19.39 -16.45 -51.61
N GLY A 226 -20.21 -15.48 -51.20
CA GLY A 226 -21.63 -15.64 -50.90
C GLY A 226 -22.51 -15.88 -52.13
N ARG A 227 -21.93 -15.84 -53.34
CA ARG A 227 -22.55 -16.23 -54.60
C ARG A 227 -22.18 -17.67 -55.01
N GLY A 228 -21.97 -18.57 -54.05
CA GLY A 228 -22.54 -19.92 -54.24
C GLY A 228 -24.03 -19.71 -54.46
N THR A 229 -24.61 -20.24 -55.54
CA THR A 229 -25.98 -19.89 -55.93
C THR A 229 -26.92 -20.06 -54.72
N LYS A 230 -27.95 -19.22 -54.60
CA LYS A 230 -28.94 -19.37 -53.52
C LYS A 230 -29.49 -20.82 -53.47
N GLU A 231 -29.58 -21.45 -54.64
CA GLU A 231 -29.85 -22.88 -54.83
C GLU A 231 -28.82 -23.83 -54.19
N ASP A 232 -27.51 -23.53 -54.22
CA ASP A 232 -26.48 -24.35 -53.57
C ASP A 232 -26.59 -24.34 -52.04
N VAL A 233 -26.96 -23.19 -51.46
CA VAL A 233 -27.17 -23.02 -50.02
C VAL A 233 -28.48 -23.68 -49.58
N ASP A 234 -29.56 -23.47 -50.33
CA ASP A 234 -30.88 -24.08 -50.04
C ASP A 234 -30.83 -25.61 -50.20
N ARG A 235 -30.12 -26.13 -51.22
CA ARG A 235 -29.88 -27.57 -51.42
C ARG A 235 -29.06 -28.20 -50.29
N ARG A 236 -28.21 -27.42 -49.60
CA ARG A 236 -27.45 -27.88 -48.43
C ARG A 236 -28.34 -27.95 -47.19
N LYS A 237 -29.18 -26.92 -46.95
CA LYS A 237 -30.16 -26.89 -45.87
C LYS A 237 -31.24 -27.97 -46.02
N GLU A 238 -31.69 -28.25 -47.24
CA GLU A 238 -32.68 -29.29 -47.51
C GLU A 238 -32.12 -30.70 -47.22
N LYS A 239 -30.86 -30.95 -47.57
CA LYS A 239 -30.18 -32.23 -47.23
C LYS A 239 -29.98 -32.40 -45.73
N GLU A 240 -29.77 -31.32 -45.01
CA GLU A 240 -29.62 -31.31 -43.55
C GLU A 240 -30.95 -31.59 -42.86
N ARG A 241 -32.03 -30.90 -43.27
CA ARG A 241 -33.40 -31.22 -42.84
C ARG A 241 -33.81 -32.66 -43.11
N LYS A 242 -33.42 -33.21 -44.26
CA LYS A 242 -33.68 -34.62 -44.62
C LYS A 242 -32.88 -35.62 -43.78
N ARG A 243 -31.76 -35.22 -43.16
CA ARG A 243 -31.05 -36.05 -42.17
C ARG A 243 -31.75 -36.01 -40.83
N GLU A 244 -32.16 -34.82 -40.38
CA GLU A 244 -32.89 -34.64 -39.13
C GLU A 244 -34.24 -35.39 -39.15
N GLU A 245 -34.97 -35.37 -40.27
CA GLU A 245 -36.20 -36.17 -40.45
C GLU A 245 -35.96 -37.69 -40.51
N ARG A 246 -34.73 -38.14 -40.78
CA ARG A 246 -34.37 -39.56 -40.81
C ARG A 246 -33.84 -40.06 -39.47
N GLU A 247 -33.45 -39.15 -38.58
CA GLU A 247 -32.98 -39.42 -37.22
C GLU A 247 -34.09 -39.29 -36.16
N MET A 248 -35.28 -38.78 -36.54
CA MET A 248 -36.54 -38.92 -35.79
C MET A 248 -37.35 -40.13 -36.27
#